data_AF-A0A261CQN7-F1
#
_entry.id   AF-A0A261CQN7-F1
#
_cell.length_a   1.000
_cell.length_b   1.000
_cell.length_c   1.000
_cell.angle_alpha   90.00
_cell.angle_beta   90.00
_cell.angle_gamma   90.00
#
_symmetry.space_group_name_H-M   'P 1'
#
loop_
_entity.id
_entity.type
_entity.pdbx_description
1 polymer ?
#
loop_
_entity_poly.entity_id
_entity_poly.type
_entity_poly.pdbx_seq_one_letter_code
_entity_poly.pdbx_strand_id
1 'polypeptide(L)'
;MKVLLLLFCVLSFVESIAPTTVVNAQITLRCKAPKNPDATVFLMERDFGDSAIDEDDTMDFSTYTFGKSPEMKLTLEGEQFEFSGLDPYIHVSHGCGKAPNSWKTYTVDLMSSMYYSMAFDIIIDLDTETSIINQRRIKT
;
A
#
# COMPACT_ATOMS: atom_id res chain seq x y z
N MET A 1 41.98 -41.77 -13.13
CA MET A 1 41.40 -40.63 -12.37
C MET A 1 41.02 -39.50 -13.33
N LYS A 2 39.98 -39.68 -14.15
CA LYS A 2 39.54 -38.68 -15.16
C LYS A 2 38.05 -38.84 -15.49
N VAL A 3 37.17 -39.10 -14.52
CA VAL A 3 35.70 -39.19 -14.81
C VAL A 3 34.84 -38.72 -13.63
N LEU A 4 35.37 -37.90 -12.72
CA LEU A 4 34.63 -37.54 -11.50
C LEU A 4 34.69 -36.04 -11.14
N LEU A 5 34.77 -35.17 -12.15
CA LEU A 5 34.81 -33.71 -11.96
C LEU A 5 33.88 -32.95 -12.93
N LEU A 6 32.98 -33.66 -13.61
CA LEU A 6 32.03 -33.08 -14.57
C LEU A 6 30.56 -33.32 -14.19
N LEU A 7 30.28 -33.54 -12.91
CA LEU A 7 28.91 -33.75 -12.41
C LEU A 7 28.44 -32.70 -11.39
N PHE A 8 29.08 -31.52 -11.37
CA PHE A 8 28.77 -30.43 -10.42
C PHE A 8 28.38 -29.10 -11.09
N CYS A 9 28.01 -29.11 -12.38
CA CYS A 9 27.60 -27.88 -13.11
C CYS A 9 26.22 -27.95 -13.78
N VAL A 10 25.30 -28.81 -13.33
CA VAL A 10 23.96 -28.94 -13.97
C VAL A 10 22.80 -28.64 -13.02
N LEU A 11 23.03 -28.06 -11.84
CA LEU A 11 21.97 -27.75 -10.89
C LEU A 11 22.16 -26.37 -10.28
N SER A 12 21.73 -25.31 -10.97
CA SER A 12 21.25 -24.06 -10.33
C SER A 12 20.96 -22.97 -11.37
N PHE A 13 20.03 -23.22 -12.29
CA PHE A 13 19.19 -22.16 -12.84
C PHE A 13 17.75 -22.67 -12.80
N VAL A 14 17.24 -22.87 -11.57
CA VAL A 14 15.81 -22.63 -11.39
C VAL A 14 15.75 -21.12 -11.33
N GLU A 15 15.41 -20.48 -12.44
CA GLU A 15 14.88 -19.12 -12.37
C GLU A 15 13.67 -19.23 -11.45
N SER A 16 13.87 -18.83 -10.19
CA SER A 16 12.79 -18.64 -9.25
C SER A 16 12.03 -17.44 -9.79
N ILE A 17 11.11 -17.68 -10.73
CA ILE A 17 10.06 -16.74 -11.10
C ILE A 17 9.13 -16.72 -9.89
N ALA A 18 9.60 -16.10 -8.82
CA ALA A 18 8.78 -15.93 -7.66
C ALA A 18 7.69 -14.91 -8.05
N PRO A 19 6.42 -15.23 -7.77
CA PRO A 19 5.33 -14.43 -8.29
C PRO A 19 5.38 -13.05 -7.64
N THR A 20 5.34 -12.00 -8.45
CA THR A 20 5.10 -10.66 -7.95
C THR A 20 3.74 -10.60 -7.27
N THR A 21 3.66 -9.84 -6.19
CA THR A 21 2.43 -9.65 -5.44
C THR A 21 1.87 -8.26 -5.75
N VAL A 22 0.58 -8.21 -6.08
CA VAL A 22 -0.12 -6.98 -6.50
C VAL A 22 -1.07 -6.52 -5.40
N VAL A 23 -1.10 -5.22 -5.14
CA VAL A 23 -1.99 -4.53 -4.21
C VAL A 23 -2.86 -3.55 -4.99
N ASN A 24 -4.17 -3.81 -5.01
CA ASN A 24 -5.14 -2.87 -5.59
C ASN A 24 -5.94 -2.22 -4.46
N ALA A 25 -5.80 -0.91 -4.25
CA ALA A 25 -6.49 -0.18 -3.20
C ALA A 25 -7.51 0.80 -3.77
N GLN A 26 -8.81 0.58 -3.51
CA GLN A 26 -9.86 1.56 -3.74
C GLN A 26 -10.14 2.31 -2.44
N ILE A 27 -9.87 3.61 -2.41
CA ILE A 27 -9.94 4.44 -1.19
C ILE A 27 -11.05 5.48 -1.32
N THR A 28 -11.84 5.62 -0.26
CA THR A 28 -12.77 6.74 -0.04
C THR A 28 -12.37 7.48 1.24
N LEU A 29 -12.12 8.78 1.15
CA LEU A 29 -11.81 9.61 2.32
C LEU A 29 -13.02 10.43 2.75
N ARG A 30 -13.26 10.49 4.05
CA ARG A 30 -14.29 11.32 4.68
C ARG A 30 -13.68 12.34 5.61
N CYS A 31 -14.13 13.58 5.44
CA CYS A 31 -13.82 14.70 6.30
C CYS A 31 -15.01 15.67 6.26
N LYS A 32 -15.62 15.96 7.42
CA LYS A 32 -16.80 16.83 7.52
C LYS A 32 -16.48 18.31 7.29
N ALA A 33 -15.30 18.75 7.71
CA ALA A 33 -14.90 20.15 7.64
C ALA A 33 -13.43 20.29 7.21
N PRO A 34 -13.09 19.94 5.96
CA PRO A 34 -11.73 20.08 5.47
C PRO A 34 -11.35 21.57 5.43
N LYS A 35 -10.23 21.94 6.06
CA LYS A 35 -9.69 23.30 5.98
C LYS A 35 -8.95 23.52 4.66
N ASN A 36 -8.18 22.52 4.25
CA ASN A 36 -7.71 22.36 2.88
C ASN A 36 -8.55 21.25 2.24
N PRO A 37 -9.18 21.47 1.08
CA PRO A 37 -9.96 20.45 0.40
C PRO A 37 -9.10 19.30 -0.14
N ASP A 38 -7.79 19.45 -0.23
CA ASP A 38 -6.89 18.44 -0.79
C ASP A 38 -6.19 17.63 0.30
N ALA A 39 -6.06 16.33 0.05
CA ALA A 39 -5.23 15.39 0.78
C ALA A 39 -4.36 14.61 -0.22
N THR A 40 -3.19 14.15 0.23
CA THR A 40 -2.35 13.23 -0.55
C THR A 40 -2.44 11.85 0.08
N VAL A 41 -2.65 10.83 -0.74
CA VAL A 41 -2.80 9.44 -0.34
C VAL A 41 -1.70 8.64 -1.00
N PHE A 42 -0.96 7.88 -0.21
CA PHE A 42 0.11 7.01 -0.67
C PHE A 42 -0.25 5.57 -0.35
N LEU A 43 0.04 4.67 -1.28
CA LEU A 43 0.14 3.24 -1.06
C LEU A 43 1.62 2.94 -0.88
N MET A 44 1.96 2.40 0.29
CA MET A 44 3.33 2.17 0.73
C MET A 44 3.52 0.69 1.05
N GLU A 45 4.74 0.21 0.92
CA GLU A 45 5.26 -1.04 1.48
C GLU A 45 5.99 -0.69 2.79
N ARG A 46 6.06 -1.61 3.77
CA ARG A 46 6.89 -1.38 4.97
C ARG A 46 8.07 -2.33 4.92
N ASP A 47 9.25 -1.76 4.68
CA ASP A 47 10.50 -2.50 4.77
C ASP A 47 10.72 -3.08 6.17
N PHE A 48 11.40 -4.24 6.24
CA PHE A 48 11.65 -4.98 7.47
C PHE A 48 12.52 -4.18 8.47
N GLY A 49 11.87 -3.36 9.29
CA GLY A 49 12.48 -2.69 10.44
C GLY A 49 12.55 -1.18 10.36
N ASP A 50 12.06 -0.54 9.28
CA ASP A 50 12.00 0.91 9.23
C ASP A 50 10.69 1.47 9.80
N SER A 51 10.84 2.51 10.61
CA SER A 51 9.74 3.15 11.35
C SER A 51 9.42 4.56 10.84
N ALA A 52 10.14 5.00 9.81
CA ALA A 52 9.91 6.25 9.10
C ALA A 52 9.21 5.99 7.76
N ILE A 53 8.68 7.06 7.16
CA ILE A 53 8.33 7.06 5.74
C ILE A 53 9.66 7.01 4.99
N ASP A 54 9.94 5.93 4.27
CA ASP A 54 10.94 5.92 3.23
C ASP A 54 10.28 6.26 1.88
N GLU A 55 10.96 7.03 1.04
CA GLU A 55 10.42 7.41 -0.26
C GLU A 55 10.44 6.24 -1.25
N ASP A 56 11.37 5.29 -1.09
CA ASP A 56 11.49 4.10 -1.94
C ASP A 56 10.43 3.03 -1.64
N ASP A 57 9.82 3.06 -0.45
CA ASP A 57 8.65 2.27 -0.06
C ASP A 57 7.36 2.67 -0.80
N THR A 58 7.35 3.80 -1.52
CA THR A 58 6.15 4.30 -2.20
C THR A 58 5.84 3.46 -3.44
N MET A 59 4.76 2.69 -3.39
CA MET A 59 4.27 1.94 -4.55
C MET A 59 3.45 2.81 -5.50
N ASP A 60 2.57 3.66 -4.98
CA ASP A 60 1.71 4.56 -5.76
C ASP A 60 1.19 5.71 -4.90
N PHE A 61 0.75 6.82 -5.51
CA PHE A 61 0.12 7.92 -4.78
C PHE A 61 -0.83 8.75 -5.65
N SER A 62 -1.77 9.42 -4.99
CA SER A 62 -2.70 10.33 -5.66
C SER A 62 -3.20 11.42 -4.73
N THR A 63 -3.89 12.41 -5.31
CA THR A 63 -4.54 13.49 -4.55
C THR A 63 -6.04 13.27 -4.47
N TYR A 64 -6.59 13.47 -3.28
CA TYR A 64 -8.02 13.42 -3.00
C TYR A 64 -8.54 14.83 -2.73
N THR A 65 -9.57 15.26 -3.45
CA THR A 65 -10.25 16.53 -3.17
C THR A 65 -11.62 16.29 -2.54
N PHE A 66 -11.81 16.74 -1.30
CA PHE A 66 -13.07 16.67 -0.56
C PHE A 66 -14.17 17.54 -1.18
N GLY A 67 -15.43 17.23 -0.83
CA GLY A 67 -16.59 18.04 -1.22
C GLY A 67 -17.16 17.75 -2.62
N LYS A 68 -16.65 16.73 -3.31
CA LYS A 68 -17.23 16.22 -4.57
C LYS A 68 -18.48 15.38 -4.31
N SER A 69 -19.47 15.49 -5.21
CA SER A 69 -20.70 14.68 -5.21
C SER A 69 -20.87 14.05 -6.60
N PRO A 70 -20.87 12.70 -6.74
CA PRO A 70 -20.70 11.71 -5.67
C PRO A 70 -19.31 11.78 -4.99
N GLU A 71 -19.18 11.16 -3.81
CA GLU A 71 -17.88 11.04 -3.11
C GLU A 71 -16.84 10.48 -4.10
N MET A 72 -15.66 11.11 -4.12
CA MET A 72 -14.57 10.67 -4.98
C MET A 72 -14.06 9.31 -4.49
N LYS A 73 -13.64 8.47 -5.43
CA LYS A 73 -12.91 7.24 -5.14
C LYS A 73 -11.53 7.35 -5.77
N LEU A 74 -10.51 7.01 -4.99
CA LEU A 74 -9.16 6.82 -5.49
C LEU A 74 -8.93 5.35 -5.76
N THR A 75 -8.17 5.06 -6.80
CA THR A 75 -7.62 3.72 -7.07
C THR A 75 -6.13 3.87 -7.11
N LEU A 76 -5.43 3.16 -6.23
CA LEU A 76 -3.98 3.04 -6.20
C LEU A 76 -3.60 1.59 -6.48
N GLU A 77 -2.51 1.39 -7.20
CA GLU A 77 -2.03 0.06 -7.59
C GLU A 77 -0.52 -0.05 -7.40
N GLY A 78 -0.09 -1.08 -6.68
CA GLY A 78 1.31 -1.38 -6.42
C GLY A 78 1.62 -2.84 -6.75
N GLU A 79 2.82 -3.09 -7.25
CA GLU A 79 3.32 -4.44 -7.52
C GLU A 79 4.76 -4.54 -7.03
N GLN A 80 5.03 -5.50 -6.13
CA GLN A 80 6.35 -5.73 -5.59
C GLN A 80 6.67 -7.23 -5.47
N PHE A 81 7.96 -7.54 -5.63
CA PHE A 81 8.49 -8.87 -5.35
C PHE A 81 9.23 -8.85 -4.02
N GLU A 82 8.70 -9.59 -3.05
CA GLU A 82 9.37 -9.82 -1.78
C GLU A 82 9.29 -11.27 -1.33
N PHE A 83 10.43 -11.81 -0.92
CA PHE A 83 10.52 -13.17 -0.41
C PHE A 83 9.80 -13.34 0.93
N SER A 84 9.79 -12.29 1.75
CA SER A 84 9.22 -12.28 3.09
C SER A 84 7.75 -11.87 3.15
N GLY A 85 7.15 -11.51 2.00
CA GLY A 85 5.77 -11.05 1.89
C GLY A 85 5.62 -9.57 2.22
N LEU A 86 4.68 -8.90 1.56
CA LEU A 86 4.48 -7.46 1.66
C LEU A 86 3.73 -7.07 2.94
N ASP A 87 4.06 -5.93 3.54
CA ASP A 87 3.34 -5.28 4.63
C ASP A 87 2.69 -3.96 4.14
N PRO A 88 1.74 -3.99 3.17
CA PRO A 88 1.23 -2.78 2.56
C PRO A 88 0.38 -1.94 3.52
N TYR A 89 0.52 -0.62 3.42
CA TYR A 89 -0.29 0.33 4.18
C TYR A 89 -0.68 1.56 3.35
N ILE A 90 -1.76 2.22 3.75
CA ILE A 90 -2.14 3.52 3.22
C ILE A 90 -1.64 4.61 4.17
N HIS A 91 -0.93 5.58 3.62
CA HIS A 91 -0.56 6.80 4.32
C HIS A 91 -1.34 7.99 3.77
N VAL A 92 -2.03 8.73 4.64
CA VAL A 92 -2.82 9.90 4.25
C VAL A 92 -2.24 11.14 4.90
N SER A 93 -1.98 12.15 4.09
CA SER A 93 -1.48 13.47 4.48
C SER A 93 -2.59 14.49 4.22
N HIS A 94 -3.16 15.12 5.25
CA HIS A 94 -4.42 15.87 5.11
C HIS A 94 -4.56 17.09 6.04
N GLY A 95 -5.43 18.02 5.62
CA GLY A 95 -5.86 19.19 6.39
C GLY A 95 -7.22 19.05 7.12
N CYS A 96 -7.68 17.82 7.37
CA CYS A 96 -8.92 17.57 8.13
C CYS A 96 -8.76 17.91 9.62
N GLY A 97 -9.54 18.84 10.17
CA GLY A 97 -9.50 19.19 11.59
C GLY A 97 -10.01 20.59 11.94
N LYS A 98 -10.12 20.86 13.26
CA LYS A 98 -10.65 22.14 13.78
C LYS A 98 -9.59 23.23 14.00
N ALA A 99 -8.31 22.87 14.16
CA ALA A 99 -7.25 23.82 14.42
C ALA A 99 -6.74 24.48 13.12
N PRO A 100 -6.46 25.80 13.10
CA PRO A 100 -5.82 26.44 11.97
C PRO A 100 -4.41 25.86 11.75
N ASN A 101 -4.06 25.58 10.49
CA ASN A 101 -2.76 25.03 10.06
C ASN A 101 -2.37 23.66 10.65
N SER A 102 -3.31 22.87 11.18
CA SER A 102 -3.03 21.50 11.57
C SER A 102 -3.02 20.58 10.34
N TRP A 103 -1.85 20.43 9.73
CA TRP A 103 -1.61 19.32 8.82
C TRP A 103 -1.40 18.06 9.65
N LYS A 104 -2.05 16.97 9.27
CA LYS A 104 -2.03 15.70 9.98
C LYS A 104 -1.73 14.56 9.03
N THR A 105 -1.26 13.47 9.61
CA THR A 105 -1.12 12.20 8.92
C THR A 105 -1.95 11.13 9.60
N TYR A 106 -2.45 10.18 8.81
CA TYR A 106 -3.13 8.99 9.30
C TYR A 106 -2.70 7.78 8.47
N THR A 107 -2.33 6.70 9.14
CA THR A 107 -1.85 5.46 8.52
C THR A 107 -2.85 4.34 8.76
N VAL A 108 -3.05 3.51 7.75
CA VAL A 108 -3.91 2.32 7.80
C VAL A 108 -3.14 1.13 7.26
N ASP A 109 -2.75 0.22 8.15
CA ASP A 109 -2.15 -1.06 7.77
C ASP A 109 -3.20 -1.93 7.07
N LEU A 110 -2.89 -2.46 5.88
CA LEU A 110 -3.84 -3.24 5.10
C LEU A 110 -3.76 -4.73 5.43
N MET A 111 -2.54 -5.27 5.44
CA MET A 111 -2.26 -6.66 5.77
C MET A 111 -0.79 -6.77 6.18
N SER A 112 -0.47 -7.74 7.04
CA SER A 112 0.91 -8.11 7.30
C SER A 112 1.27 -9.43 6.62
N SER A 113 2.50 -9.51 6.10
CA SER A 113 3.10 -10.67 5.45
C SER A 113 2.22 -11.22 4.32
N MET A 114 1.86 -10.35 3.39
CA MET A 114 1.00 -10.64 2.26
C MET A 114 1.78 -11.35 1.14
N TYR A 115 1.49 -12.65 0.95
CA TYR A 115 2.14 -13.51 -0.06
C TYR A 115 1.29 -13.75 -1.33
N TYR A 116 0.19 -13.04 -1.48
CA TYR A 116 -0.72 -13.21 -2.62
C TYR A 116 -1.39 -11.89 -2.96
N SER A 117 -1.67 -11.68 -4.24
CA SER A 117 -2.28 -10.44 -4.71
C SER A 117 -3.67 -10.20 -4.11
N MET A 118 -3.90 -8.98 -3.64
CA MET A 118 -5.10 -8.59 -2.91
C MET A 118 -5.70 -7.30 -3.47
N ALA A 119 -7.02 -7.21 -3.42
CA ALA A 119 -7.76 -5.98 -3.63
C ALA A 119 -8.42 -5.54 -2.32
N PHE A 120 -8.27 -4.27 -1.97
CA PHE A 120 -8.78 -3.63 -0.78
C PHE A 120 -9.77 -2.53 -1.16
N ASP A 121 -10.95 -2.56 -0.53
CA ASP A 121 -11.94 -1.48 -0.57
C ASP A 121 -11.94 -0.81 0.82
N ILE A 122 -11.43 0.43 0.87
CA ILE A 122 -11.04 1.12 2.11
C ILE A 122 -11.86 2.40 2.25
N ILE A 123 -12.48 2.58 3.42
CA ILE A 123 -13.13 3.83 3.82
C ILE A 123 -12.36 4.38 5.02
N ILE A 124 -11.85 5.60 4.91
CA ILE A 124 -11.11 6.28 5.97
C ILE A 124 -11.91 7.50 6.43
N ASP A 125 -12.24 7.54 7.73
CA ASP A 125 -12.84 8.71 8.37
C ASP A 125 -11.73 9.48 9.12
N LEU A 126 -11.32 10.61 8.55
CA LEU A 126 -10.22 11.43 9.06
C LEU A 126 -10.64 12.33 10.23
N ASP A 127 -11.94 12.47 10.50
CA ASP A 127 -12.42 13.19 11.68
C ASP A 127 -12.25 12.35 12.95
N THR A 128 -12.41 11.03 12.80
CA THR A 128 -12.34 10.05 13.89
C THR A 128 -11.06 9.23 13.90
N GLU A 129 -10.23 9.36 12.85
CA GLU A 129 -9.01 8.58 12.66
C GLU A 129 -9.33 7.07 12.74
N THR A 130 -10.38 6.66 12.00
CA THR A 130 -10.83 5.27 11.88
C THR A 130 -10.90 4.81 10.43
N SER A 131 -10.82 3.51 10.21
CA SER A 131 -10.93 2.90 8.88
C SER A 131 -11.80 1.65 8.88
N ILE A 132 -12.42 1.38 7.74
CA ILE A 132 -13.09 0.11 7.42
C ILE A 132 -12.39 -0.45 6.20
N ILE A 133 -11.91 -1.68 6.31
CA ILE A 133 -11.18 -2.38 5.25
C ILE A 133 -11.97 -3.62 4.87
N ASN A 134 -12.38 -3.73 3.61
CA ASN A 134 -12.83 -4.98 3.02
C ASN A 134 -11.76 -5.46 2.06
N GLN A 135 -11.49 -6.75 2.05
CA GLN A 135 -10.41 -7.31 1.24
C GLN A 135 -10.85 -8.57 0.51
N ARG A 136 -10.28 -8.79 -0.66
CA ARG A 136 -10.45 -10.03 -1.44
C ARG A 136 -9.16 -10.39 -2.13
N ARG A 137 -8.91 -11.69 -2.25
CA ARG A 137 -7.81 -12.20 -3.06
C ARG A 137 -8.11 -11.99 -4.54
N ILE A 138 -7.10 -11.51 -5.28
CA ILE A 138 -7.13 -11.46 -6.75
C ILE A 138 -6.83 -12.88 -7.22
N LYS A 139 -7.78 -13.49 -7.94
CA LYS A 139 -7.56 -14.78 -8.60
C LYS A 139 -7.01 -14.49 -9.99
N THR A 140 -5.73 -14.73 -10.16
CA THR A 140 -5.06 -14.84 -11.46
C THR A 140 -5.26 -16.23 -12.05
#